data_AF-A0A0S8HJI0-F1
#
_entry.id   AF-A0A0S8HJI0-F1
#
_cell.length_a   1.000
_cell.length_b   1.000
_cell.length_c   1.000
_cell.angle_alpha   90.00
_cell.angle_beta   90.00
_cell.angle_gamma   90.00
#
_symmetry.space_group_name_H-M   'P 1'
#
loop_
_entity.id
_entity.type
_entity.pdbx_description
1 polymer ?
#
loop_
_entity_poly.entity_id
_entity_poly.type
_entity_poly.pdbx_seq_one_letter_code
_entity_poly.pdbx_strand_id
1 'polypeptide(L)'
;MSAALRIWPILLSFLVLGAVCRLSLAQQLPLLCDTVKPVKRPRGAPRHSDVGMRLFQLQTEGIRTADNLIAAGKSFHITRAEWSYIMDKAFIQRCRKLGWHFQGTMNAITYDADHAIKDTQGKPVLDHFSKPGRYMADPNNEAYRRWYLQHLKGWFALGVHAIQRDEPTGLGGLGGLRRWKYTDADRFFTLLHKQAEDAAGRPVCWSCNLAWNQGGRFGGKGEVITKHFDYGMSEVWANSIDARFLWEAARDARRRGKAIAYTGGHDLGIPKTRLAIAGCYATGLTFIVPWDQFGGIDKKRVFAKPKDLADLYGFIRAVAPLLEGYEEASAVLPRRDETKAQAAPVRIRGGSGEVATIVRVKPGDRTAPVVVQLVDWAAKPKPFEVRLDTKRFFNGKAVTVKILTPVAYDAKAHAAAEEAAAAMIEPGQLAGSQQASAYAALRETKSLGTTVSDGWPTVRVPALRPWALLEITPRH
;
A
#
# COMPACT_ATOMS: atom_id res chain seq x y z
N MET A 1 -4.67 72.11 35.12
CA MET A 1 -4.07 71.37 33.98
C MET A 1 -3.25 70.20 34.54
N SER A 2 -3.92 69.22 35.13
CA SER A 2 -4.25 67.88 34.58
C SER A 2 -3.02 67.00 34.32
N ALA A 3 -2.72 66.15 35.30
CA ALA A 3 -1.75 65.05 35.26
C ALA A 3 -2.05 63.98 34.18
N ALA A 4 -3.17 64.10 33.44
CA ALA A 4 -3.58 63.16 32.40
C ALA A 4 -2.69 63.21 31.13
N LEU A 5 -1.90 64.27 30.92
CA LEU A 5 -1.11 64.45 29.69
C LEU A 5 0.31 63.85 29.73
N ARG A 6 0.79 63.32 30.87
CA ARG A 6 2.15 62.72 30.97
C ARG A 6 2.21 61.19 30.81
N ILE A 7 1.08 60.50 30.75
CA ILE A 7 1.01 59.03 30.68
C ILE A 7 0.94 58.53 29.22
N TRP A 8 0.53 59.39 28.30
CA TRP A 8 0.35 59.05 26.88
C TRP A 8 1.61 58.56 26.12
N PRO A 9 2.81 59.16 26.28
CA PRO A 9 3.98 58.67 25.54
C PRO A 9 4.44 57.28 26.01
N ILE A 10 4.24 56.93 27.27
CA ILE A 10 4.61 55.61 27.82
C ILE A 10 3.66 54.53 27.29
N LEU A 11 2.35 54.78 27.27
CA LEU A 11 1.36 53.86 26.69
C LEU A 11 1.54 53.66 25.18
N LEU A 12 1.92 54.70 24.44
CA LEU A 12 2.21 54.59 23.01
C LEU A 12 3.48 53.76 22.76
N SER A 13 4.52 53.91 23.59
CA SER A 13 5.73 53.07 23.51
C SER A 13 5.44 51.59 23.80
N PHE A 14 4.57 51.27 24.76
CA PHE A 14 4.16 49.87 25.02
C PHE A 14 3.27 49.29 23.92
N LEU A 15 2.41 50.09 23.29
CA LEU A 15 1.61 49.67 22.13
C LEU A 15 2.48 49.45 20.89
N VAL A 16 3.47 50.31 20.65
CA VAL A 16 4.41 50.17 19.52
C VAL A 16 5.40 49.03 19.78
N LEU A 17 5.97 48.87 20.99
CA LEU A 17 6.78 47.68 21.31
C LEU A 17 5.94 46.40 21.28
N GLY A 18 4.70 46.42 21.76
CA GLY A 18 3.79 45.29 21.69
C GLY A 18 3.44 44.90 20.25
N ALA A 19 3.24 45.88 19.36
CA ALA A 19 3.02 45.66 17.94
C ALA A 19 4.29 45.18 17.21
N VAL A 20 5.46 45.74 17.52
CA VAL A 20 6.76 45.34 16.94
C VAL A 20 7.19 43.95 17.42
N CYS A 21 6.97 43.60 18.69
CA CYS A 21 7.19 42.24 19.20
C CYS A 21 6.21 41.22 18.60
N ARG A 22 4.96 41.61 18.31
CA ARG A 22 3.99 40.75 17.59
C ARG A 22 4.28 40.62 16.09
N LEU A 23 4.85 41.64 15.46
CA LEU A 23 5.28 41.61 14.05
C LEU A 23 6.59 40.83 13.85
N SER A 24 7.46 40.78 14.87
CA SER A 24 8.71 40.00 14.85
C SER A 24 8.51 38.51 15.17
N LEU A 25 7.40 38.13 15.83
CA LEU A 25 6.94 36.75 15.90
C LEU A 25 6.14 36.44 14.63
N ALA A 26 6.77 36.62 13.47
CA ALA A 26 6.32 35.95 12.26
C ALA A 26 6.27 34.47 12.60
N GLN A 27 5.06 33.97 12.85
CA GLN A 27 4.81 32.68 13.47
C GLN A 27 5.53 31.61 12.64
N GLN A 28 6.65 31.11 13.17
CA GLN A 28 7.46 30.14 12.45
C GLN A 28 6.57 28.93 12.21
N LEU A 29 6.24 28.68 10.93
CA LEU A 29 5.40 27.54 10.59
C LEU A 29 6.06 26.27 11.12
N PRO A 30 5.31 25.38 11.78
CA PRO A 30 5.88 24.14 12.27
C PRO A 30 6.44 23.33 11.09
N LEU A 31 7.56 22.65 11.32
CA LEU A 31 8.14 21.75 10.33
C LEU A 31 7.17 20.61 10.05
N LEU A 32 7.16 20.10 8.82
CA LEU A 32 6.27 19.01 8.46
C LEU A 32 6.46 17.78 9.36
N CYS A 33 7.70 17.40 9.68
CA CYS A 33 7.99 16.26 10.55
C CYS A 33 7.49 16.44 11.99
N ASP A 34 7.29 17.67 12.46
CA ASP A 34 6.72 17.96 13.79
C ASP A 34 5.18 17.85 13.79
N THR A 35 4.54 17.97 12.61
CA THR A 35 3.07 17.97 12.48
C THR A 35 2.48 16.62 12.13
N VAL A 36 3.26 15.76 11.48
CA VAL A 36 2.80 14.43 11.03
C VAL A 36 2.96 13.42 12.17
N LYS A 37 1.96 12.56 12.35
CA LYS A 37 1.98 11.50 13.36
C LYS A 37 2.33 10.16 12.72
N PRO A 38 3.10 9.30 13.40
CA PRO A 38 3.35 7.94 12.93
C PRO A 38 2.03 7.17 12.85
N VAL A 39 1.81 6.45 11.75
CA VAL A 39 0.65 5.58 11.59
C VAL A 39 1.06 4.18 12.03
N LYS A 40 0.45 3.70 13.12
CA LYS A 40 0.65 2.32 13.56
C LYS A 40 0.02 1.37 12.54
N ARG A 41 0.84 0.55 11.90
CA ARG A 41 0.38 -0.53 11.04
C ARG A 41 0.11 -1.80 11.84
N PRO A 42 -0.90 -2.60 11.46
CA PRO A 42 -1.14 -3.88 12.10
C PRO A 42 0.05 -4.82 11.90
N ARG A 43 0.35 -5.63 12.92
CA ARG A 43 1.43 -6.61 12.84
C ARG A 43 1.08 -7.64 11.76
N GLY A 44 2.00 -7.88 10.83
CA GLY A 44 1.82 -8.85 9.74
C GLY A 44 1.17 -8.27 8.49
N ALA A 45 0.57 -7.08 8.55
CA ALA A 45 0.13 -6.36 7.36
C ALA A 45 1.32 -5.95 6.47
N PRO A 46 1.11 -5.71 5.16
CA PRO A 46 2.18 -5.25 4.26
C PRO A 46 2.85 -3.97 4.75
N ARG A 47 4.18 -3.97 4.77
CA ARG A 47 5.01 -2.77 4.96
C ARG A 47 5.05 -1.92 3.68
N HIS A 48 5.64 -0.73 3.73
CA HIS A 48 5.65 0.17 2.58
C HIS A 48 6.57 -0.31 1.47
N SER A 49 7.59 -1.12 1.79
CA SER A 49 8.52 -1.71 0.85
C SER A 49 8.24 -3.18 0.54
N ASP A 50 7.13 -3.72 1.04
CA ASP A 50 6.78 -5.11 0.78
C ASP A 50 6.26 -5.28 -0.64
N VAL A 51 6.75 -6.33 -1.31
CA VAL A 51 6.30 -6.72 -2.65
C VAL A 51 5.53 -8.03 -2.53
N GLY A 52 4.21 -7.97 -2.77
CA GLY A 52 3.32 -9.13 -2.71
C GLY A 52 3.10 -9.78 -4.06
N MET A 53 2.99 -11.10 -4.10
CA MET A 53 2.52 -11.85 -5.27
C MET A 53 1.54 -12.93 -4.85
N ARG A 54 0.51 -13.14 -5.66
CA ARG A 54 -0.47 -14.20 -5.42
C ARG A 54 0.09 -15.56 -5.84
N LEU A 55 0.03 -16.56 -4.96
CA LEU A 55 0.38 -17.95 -5.29
C LEU A 55 -0.86 -18.84 -5.26
N PHE A 56 -1.59 -18.92 -6.38
CA PHE A 56 -2.94 -19.48 -6.37
C PHE A 56 -2.98 -20.98 -6.03
N GLN A 57 -2.49 -21.85 -6.91
CA GLN A 57 -2.54 -23.31 -6.77
C GLN A 57 -1.30 -23.95 -7.38
N LEU A 58 -0.85 -25.08 -6.83
CA LEU A 58 0.20 -25.89 -7.44
C LEU A 58 -0.36 -26.74 -8.57
N GLN A 59 0.44 -26.91 -9.62
CA GLN A 59 0.24 -27.89 -10.66
C GLN A 59 1.47 -28.81 -10.74
N THR A 60 1.27 -30.05 -11.15
CA THR A 60 2.38 -31.00 -11.38
C THR A 60 3.20 -30.61 -12.62
N GLU A 61 2.55 -29.99 -13.61
CA GLU A 61 3.15 -29.53 -14.86
C GLU A 61 2.63 -28.14 -15.25
N GLY A 62 3.30 -27.50 -16.22
CA GLY A 62 2.91 -26.17 -16.72
C GLY A 62 3.45 -25.00 -15.90
N ILE A 63 2.77 -23.85 -15.96
CA ILE A 63 3.30 -22.58 -15.44
C ILE A 63 3.22 -22.46 -13.90
N ARG A 64 2.40 -23.27 -13.23
CA ARG A 64 2.22 -23.23 -11.77
C ARG A 64 2.89 -24.38 -11.02
N THR A 65 3.97 -24.92 -11.55
CA THR A 65 4.84 -25.82 -10.76
C THR A 65 5.46 -25.06 -9.59
N ALA A 66 5.85 -25.78 -8.55
CA ALA A 66 6.53 -25.19 -7.40
C ALA A 66 7.76 -24.37 -7.81
N ASP A 67 8.56 -24.87 -8.75
CA ASP A 67 9.77 -24.19 -9.20
C ASP A 67 9.46 -22.94 -10.02
N ASN A 68 8.45 -22.98 -10.88
CA ASN A 68 8.04 -21.81 -11.66
C ASN A 68 7.47 -20.69 -10.77
N LEU A 69 6.71 -21.04 -9.74
CA LEU A 69 6.21 -20.07 -8.75
C LEU A 69 7.36 -19.40 -7.98
N ILE A 70 8.34 -20.19 -7.51
CA ILE A 70 9.52 -19.66 -6.81
C ILE A 70 10.36 -18.79 -7.76
N ALA A 71 10.60 -19.24 -8.98
CA ALA A 71 11.36 -18.50 -9.98
C ALA A 71 10.70 -17.16 -10.33
N ALA A 72 9.37 -17.15 -10.53
CA ALA A 72 8.61 -15.94 -10.76
C ALA A 72 8.70 -14.97 -9.57
N GLY A 73 8.52 -15.47 -8.33
CA GLY A 73 8.61 -14.63 -7.14
C GLY A 73 9.98 -13.98 -6.98
N LYS A 74 11.06 -14.72 -7.25
CA LYS A 74 12.43 -14.19 -7.27
C LYS A 74 12.62 -13.12 -8.36
N SER A 75 12.09 -13.36 -9.57
CA SER A 75 12.20 -12.40 -10.67
C SER A 75 11.46 -11.08 -10.44
N PHE A 76 10.51 -11.05 -9.52
CA PHE A 76 9.79 -9.84 -9.10
C PHE A 76 10.19 -9.34 -7.71
N HIS A 77 11.21 -9.93 -7.07
CA HIS A 77 11.73 -9.54 -5.75
C HIS A 77 10.67 -9.52 -4.65
N ILE A 78 9.78 -10.50 -4.64
CA ILE A 78 8.68 -10.54 -3.69
C ILE A 78 9.22 -10.73 -2.27
N THR A 79 8.55 -10.12 -1.30
CA THR A 79 8.75 -10.39 0.13
C THR A 79 7.55 -11.09 0.75
N ARG A 80 6.43 -11.21 -0.01
CA ARG A 80 5.18 -11.79 0.48
C ARG A 80 4.54 -12.69 -0.57
N ALA A 81 4.24 -13.91 -0.17
CA ALA A 81 3.33 -14.81 -0.87
C ALA A 81 1.93 -14.58 -0.30
N GLU A 82 1.14 -13.77 -1.00
CA GLU A 82 -0.18 -13.34 -0.54
C GLU A 82 -1.28 -14.18 -1.18
N TRP A 83 -2.46 -14.18 -0.56
CA TRP A 83 -3.68 -14.77 -1.13
C TRP A 83 -3.45 -16.16 -1.76
N SER A 84 -2.75 -17.03 -1.03
CA SER A 84 -2.30 -18.34 -1.52
C SER A 84 -3.24 -19.48 -1.08
N TYR A 85 -3.62 -20.37 -2.00
CA TYR A 85 -4.46 -21.56 -1.70
C TYR A 85 -3.63 -22.86 -1.67
N ILE A 86 -2.29 -22.74 -1.57
CA ILE A 86 -1.36 -23.87 -1.59
C ILE A 86 -1.14 -24.35 -0.14
N MET A 87 -1.62 -25.56 0.19
CA MET A 87 -1.40 -26.21 1.50
C MET A 87 -0.25 -27.24 1.49
N ASP A 88 0.65 -27.16 0.52
CA ASP A 88 1.82 -28.03 0.46
C ASP A 88 2.92 -27.58 1.45
N LYS A 89 3.23 -28.43 2.43
CA LYS A 89 4.17 -28.12 3.51
C LYS A 89 5.57 -27.81 2.99
N ALA A 90 6.06 -28.58 2.02
CA ALA A 90 7.40 -28.42 1.48
C ALA A 90 7.54 -27.08 0.74
N PHE A 91 6.54 -26.71 -0.05
CA PHE A 91 6.48 -25.43 -0.75
C PHE A 91 6.42 -24.24 0.20
N ILE A 92 5.57 -24.28 1.23
CA ILE A 92 5.50 -23.23 2.25
C ILE A 92 6.85 -23.07 2.94
N GLN A 93 7.52 -24.18 3.29
CA GLN A 93 8.86 -24.15 3.86
C GLN A 93 9.91 -23.54 2.90
N ARG A 94 9.82 -23.81 1.59
CA ARG A 94 10.68 -23.17 0.58
C ARG A 94 10.48 -21.65 0.55
N CYS A 95 9.23 -21.17 0.52
CA CYS A 95 8.95 -19.74 0.59
C CYS A 95 9.51 -19.10 1.87
N ARG A 96 9.35 -19.77 3.02
CA ARG A 96 9.86 -19.28 4.30
C ARG A 96 11.38 -19.21 4.36
N LYS A 97 12.08 -20.17 3.76
CA LYS A 97 13.55 -20.14 3.64
C LYS A 97 14.05 -18.95 2.81
N LEU A 98 13.22 -18.45 1.89
CA LEU A 98 13.49 -17.21 1.14
C LEU A 98 13.11 -15.94 1.92
N GLY A 99 12.72 -16.07 3.19
CA GLY A 99 12.23 -14.97 4.02
C GLY A 99 10.88 -14.42 3.58
N TRP A 100 10.11 -15.14 2.75
CA TRP A 100 8.80 -14.65 2.31
C TRP A 100 7.76 -14.82 3.41
N HIS A 101 6.99 -13.76 3.62
CA HIS A 101 5.78 -13.83 4.41
C HIS A 101 4.69 -14.59 3.62
N PHE A 102 4.44 -15.84 4.01
CA PHE A 102 3.38 -16.67 3.44
C PHE A 102 2.02 -16.46 4.11
N GLN A 103 0.99 -16.18 3.33
CA GLN A 103 -0.40 -16.03 3.75
C GLN A 103 -1.29 -17.11 3.13
N GLY A 104 -1.90 -17.94 3.98
CA GLY A 104 -2.91 -18.91 3.56
C GLY A 104 -4.25 -18.22 3.25
N THR A 105 -5.09 -18.85 2.43
CA THR A 105 -6.39 -18.30 2.06
C THR A 105 -7.53 -19.21 2.46
N MET A 106 -8.59 -18.59 2.96
CA MET A 106 -9.87 -19.19 3.25
C MET A 106 -10.97 -18.48 2.44
N ASN A 107 -12.01 -19.22 2.06
CA ASN A 107 -13.16 -18.69 1.32
C ASN A 107 -14.47 -18.88 2.10
N ALA A 108 -15.56 -18.29 1.59
CA ALA A 108 -16.92 -18.48 2.12
C ALA A 108 -17.64 -19.70 1.53
N ILE A 109 -16.90 -20.62 0.92
CA ILE A 109 -17.46 -21.69 0.11
C ILE A 109 -17.34 -23.00 0.88
N THR A 110 -18.40 -23.79 0.85
CA THR A 110 -18.42 -25.18 1.33
C THR A 110 -18.84 -26.10 0.20
N TYR A 111 -18.32 -27.32 0.23
CA TYR A 111 -18.72 -28.40 -0.67
C TYR A 111 -19.75 -29.35 -0.03
N ASP A 112 -20.02 -29.14 1.26
CA ASP A 112 -21.05 -29.84 2.01
C ASP A 112 -22.33 -29.02 2.02
N ALA A 113 -23.42 -29.62 1.51
CA ALA A 113 -24.74 -29.02 1.46
C ALA A 113 -25.34 -28.75 2.85
N ASP A 114 -24.96 -29.54 3.86
CA ASP A 114 -25.44 -29.37 5.23
C ASP A 114 -24.77 -28.19 5.94
N HIS A 115 -23.62 -27.74 5.45
CA HIS A 115 -22.95 -26.52 5.88
C HIS A 115 -23.49 -25.26 5.20
N ALA A 116 -24.33 -25.41 4.18
CA ALA A 116 -24.75 -24.31 3.32
C ALA A 116 -25.86 -23.46 3.93
N ILE A 117 -25.91 -22.19 3.52
CA ILE A 117 -27.12 -21.37 3.65
C ILE A 117 -28.21 -22.02 2.82
N LYS A 118 -29.42 -22.11 3.39
CA LYS A 118 -30.61 -22.61 2.71
C LYS A 118 -31.49 -21.43 2.27
N ASP A 119 -32.09 -21.54 1.08
CA ASP A 119 -33.09 -20.59 0.59
C ASP A 119 -34.45 -20.80 1.29
N THR A 120 -35.48 -20.05 0.87
CA THR A 120 -36.83 -20.14 1.47
C THR A 120 -37.52 -21.48 1.24
N GLN A 121 -37.00 -22.32 0.34
CA GLN A 121 -37.49 -23.68 0.08
C GLN A 121 -36.64 -24.74 0.80
N GLY A 122 -35.67 -24.32 1.62
CA GLY A 122 -34.75 -25.22 2.31
C GLY A 122 -33.62 -25.76 1.43
N LYS A 123 -33.46 -25.27 0.19
CA LYS A 123 -32.43 -25.75 -0.74
C LYS A 123 -31.09 -25.02 -0.50
N PRO A 124 -29.94 -25.73 -0.53
CA PRO A 124 -28.63 -25.12 -0.45
C PRO A 124 -28.40 -24.04 -1.53
N VAL A 125 -27.93 -22.88 -1.11
CA VAL A 125 -27.60 -21.75 -1.98
C VAL A 125 -26.23 -21.99 -2.62
N LEU A 126 -26.19 -22.03 -3.95
CA LEU A 126 -24.95 -22.13 -4.71
C LEU A 126 -24.06 -20.89 -4.55
N ASP A 127 -22.75 -21.06 -4.76
CA ASP A 127 -21.78 -19.97 -4.78
C ASP A 127 -22.03 -18.96 -5.91
N HIS A 128 -21.23 -17.90 -5.98
CA HIS A 128 -21.40 -16.85 -7.00
C HIS A 128 -21.03 -17.29 -8.42
N PHE A 129 -20.39 -18.44 -8.57
CA PHE A 129 -20.16 -19.05 -9.87
C PHE A 129 -21.30 -19.99 -10.26
N SER A 130 -22.32 -20.15 -9.41
CA SER A 130 -23.46 -21.04 -9.60
C SER A 130 -23.04 -22.47 -9.96
N LYS A 131 -21.90 -22.92 -9.43
CA LYS A 131 -21.34 -24.24 -9.75
C LYS A 131 -22.01 -25.32 -8.90
N PRO A 132 -22.52 -26.42 -9.51
CA PRO A 132 -23.04 -27.55 -8.75
C PRO A 132 -22.01 -28.08 -7.73
N GLY A 133 -22.48 -28.40 -6.52
CA GLY A 133 -21.62 -28.88 -5.43
C GLY A 133 -20.78 -27.81 -4.74
N ARG A 134 -20.92 -26.52 -5.10
CA ARG A 134 -20.29 -25.40 -4.42
C ARG A 134 -21.35 -24.49 -3.82
N TYR A 135 -21.36 -24.40 -2.50
CA TYR A 135 -22.39 -23.69 -1.76
C TYR A 135 -21.82 -22.51 -0.98
N MET A 136 -22.65 -21.51 -0.77
CA MET A 136 -22.36 -20.45 0.19
C MET A 136 -22.52 -21.00 1.60
N ALA A 137 -21.45 -20.96 2.38
CA ALA A 137 -21.46 -21.48 3.73
C ALA A 137 -22.30 -20.61 4.69
N ASP A 138 -23.01 -21.28 5.61
CA ASP A 138 -23.77 -20.62 6.67
C ASP A 138 -22.87 -20.37 7.91
N PRO A 139 -22.55 -19.12 8.26
CA PRO A 139 -21.72 -18.79 9.41
C PRO A 139 -22.40 -19.14 10.73
N ASN A 140 -23.73 -19.29 10.70
CA ASN A 140 -24.53 -19.67 11.85
C ASN A 140 -24.61 -21.20 12.03
N ASN A 141 -24.20 -21.98 11.04
CA ASN A 141 -24.12 -23.43 11.14
C ASN A 141 -22.91 -23.87 11.98
N GLU A 142 -23.15 -24.61 13.07
CA GLU A 142 -22.10 -25.05 13.99
C GLU A 142 -21.12 -26.04 13.35
N ALA A 143 -21.62 -26.98 12.54
CA ALA A 143 -20.77 -27.95 11.85
C ALA A 143 -19.80 -27.24 10.89
N TYR A 144 -20.29 -26.24 10.14
CA TYR A 144 -19.44 -25.40 9.30
C TYR A 144 -18.38 -24.66 10.12
N ARG A 145 -18.75 -24.02 11.24
CA ARG A 145 -17.77 -23.30 12.09
C ARG A 145 -16.66 -24.24 12.59
N ARG A 146 -17.01 -25.45 13.05
CA ARG A 146 -16.03 -26.45 13.50
C ARG A 146 -15.12 -26.90 12.36
N TRP A 147 -15.69 -27.18 11.19
CA TRP A 147 -14.93 -27.51 9.99
C TRP A 147 -13.96 -26.38 9.59
N TYR A 148 -14.45 -25.14 9.59
CA TYR A 148 -13.66 -23.96 9.20
C TYR A 148 -12.49 -23.74 10.16
N LEU A 149 -12.72 -23.85 11.47
CA LEU A 149 -11.66 -23.77 12.48
C LEU A 149 -10.63 -24.90 12.33
N GLN A 150 -11.07 -26.11 12.01
CA GLN A 150 -10.16 -27.23 11.77
C GLN A 150 -9.27 -26.98 10.55
N HIS A 151 -9.82 -26.37 9.50
CA HIS A 151 -9.04 -26.01 8.31
C HIS A 151 -8.02 -24.89 8.60
N LEU A 152 -8.38 -23.88 9.42
CA LEU A 152 -7.44 -22.88 9.94
C LEU A 152 -6.31 -23.50 10.77
N LYS A 153 -6.62 -24.45 11.66
CA LYS A 153 -5.61 -25.21 12.41
C LYS A 153 -4.62 -25.90 11.47
N GLY A 154 -5.11 -26.46 10.36
CA GLY A 154 -4.27 -27.00 9.29
C GLY A 154 -3.30 -25.96 8.73
N TRP A 155 -3.78 -24.75 8.40
CA TRP A 155 -2.91 -23.65 7.96
C TRP A 155 -1.84 -23.27 8.99
N PHE A 156 -2.21 -23.18 10.27
CA PHE A 156 -1.25 -22.84 11.33
C PHE A 156 -0.21 -23.94 11.55
N ALA A 157 -0.60 -25.21 11.46
CA ALA A 157 0.33 -26.34 11.52
C ALA A 157 1.33 -26.35 10.36
N LEU A 158 0.96 -25.79 9.20
CA LEU A 158 1.87 -25.56 8.06
C LEU A 158 2.79 -24.35 8.25
N GLY A 159 2.55 -23.53 9.28
CA GLY A 159 3.38 -22.39 9.65
C GLY A 159 3.17 -21.16 8.78
N VAL A 160 1.93 -20.91 8.32
CA VAL A 160 1.58 -19.63 7.67
C VAL A 160 1.71 -18.47 8.67
N HIS A 161 1.92 -17.26 8.17
CA HIS A 161 2.05 -16.05 8.99
C HIS A 161 0.72 -15.33 9.18
N ALA A 162 -0.12 -15.32 8.14
CA ALA A 162 -1.41 -14.63 8.10
C ALA A 162 -2.46 -15.45 7.35
N ILE A 163 -3.72 -15.02 7.46
CA ILE A 163 -4.87 -15.58 6.74
C ILE A 163 -5.53 -14.49 5.88
N GLN A 164 -5.79 -14.78 4.62
CA GLN A 164 -6.66 -13.99 3.74
C GLN A 164 -8.05 -14.60 3.71
N ARG A 165 -9.07 -13.76 3.79
CA ARG A 165 -10.47 -14.12 3.55
C ARG A 165 -10.93 -13.56 2.21
N ASP A 166 -11.17 -14.44 1.23
CA ASP A 166 -11.53 -14.01 -0.12
C ASP A 166 -12.97 -13.47 -0.22
N GLU A 167 -13.97 -14.12 0.37
CA GLU A 167 -15.33 -13.57 0.40
C GLU A 167 -15.75 -13.24 1.84
N PRO A 168 -15.54 -11.99 2.31
CA PRO A 168 -15.81 -11.65 3.70
C PRO A 168 -17.29 -11.54 4.03
N THR A 169 -18.17 -11.30 3.04
CA THR A 169 -19.58 -10.97 3.27
C THR A 169 -20.58 -11.96 2.69
N GLY A 170 -20.13 -13.07 2.09
CA GLY A 170 -21.07 -14.08 1.59
C GLY A 170 -21.96 -13.64 0.40
N LEU A 171 -21.65 -12.53 -0.30
CA LEU A 171 -22.32 -12.02 -1.54
C LEU A 171 -23.46 -11.01 -1.34
N GLY A 172 -23.19 -9.88 -0.68
CA GLY A 172 -24.10 -8.73 -0.68
C GLY A 172 -24.26 -7.97 -2.01
N GLY A 173 -23.69 -8.43 -3.13
CA GLY A 173 -23.60 -7.65 -4.38
C GLY A 173 -24.37 -8.18 -5.60
N LEU A 174 -24.75 -9.45 -5.64
CA LEU A 174 -25.36 -10.08 -6.83
C LEU A 174 -26.75 -10.65 -6.48
N GLY A 175 -27.81 -9.85 -6.70
CA GLY A 175 -29.13 -10.40 -7.05
C GLY A 175 -30.05 -10.88 -5.91
N GLY A 176 -30.14 -10.18 -4.78
CA GLY A 176 -31.36 -10.22 -3.95
C GLY A 176 -31.51 -11.34 -2.92
N LEU A 177 -30.59 -12.30 -2.82
CA LEU A 177 -30.53 -13.22 -1.68
C LEU A 177 -29.72 -12.56 -0.55
N ARG A 178 -30.33 -12.33 0.62
CA ARG A 178 -29.66 -11.80 1.84
C ARG A 178 -28.65 -12.82 2.39
N ARG A 179 -27.48 -12.93 1.77
CA ARG A 179 -26.46 -13.95 2.05
C ARG A 179 -25.47 -13.49 3.14
N TRP A 180 -25.83 -13.68 4.41
CA TRP A 180 -25.23 -13.14 5.64
C TRP A 180 -25.81 -11.78 6.00
N LYS A 181 -26.46 -11.71 7.17
CA LYS A 181 -26.67 -10.42 7.82
C LYS A 181 -25.31 -9.92 8.31
N TYR A 182 -25.05 -8.62 8.24
CA TYR A 182 -23.81 -8.04 8.77
C TYR A 182 -23.59 -8.42 10.25
N THR A 183 -24.65 -8.58 11.03
CA THR A 183 -24.61 -9.06 12.42
C THR A 183 -24.13 -10.50 12.56
N ASP A 184 -24.50 -11.37 11.62
CA ASP A 184 -24.09 -12.78 11.64
C ASP A 184 -22.61 -12.91 11.30
N ALA A 185 -22.17 -12.13 10.31
CA ALA A 185 -20.77 -12.00 9.94
C ALA A 185 -19.92 -11.46 11.10
N ASP A 186 -20.40 -10.39 11.75
CA ASP A 186 -19.76 -9.76 12.91
C ASP A 186 -19.56 -10.78 14.04
N ARG A 187 -20.61 -11.54 14.38
CA ARG A 187 -20.54 -12.59 15.39
C ARG A 187 -19.59 -13.71 14.99
N PHE A 188 -19.65 -14.16 13.74
CA PHE A 188 -18.78 -15.21 13.23
C PHE A 188 -17.30 -14.83 13.33
N PHE A 189 -16.91 -13.65 12.83
CA PHE A 189 -15.51 -13.23 12.88
C PHE A 189 -15.03 -12.94 14.30
N THR A 190 -15.89 -12.39 15.16
CA THR A 190 -15.56 -12.20 16.59
C THR A 190 -15.16 -13.51 17.26
N LEU A 191 -15.98 -14.55 17.09
CA LEU A 191 -15.72 -15.87 17.68
C LEU A 191 -14.51 -16.56 17.01
N LEU A 192 -14.45 -16.48 15.68
CA LEU A 192 -13.43 -17.13 14.89
C LEU A 192 -12.03 -16.61 15.21
N HIS A 193 -11.85 -15.28 15.30
CA HIS A 193 -10.54 -14.68 15.53
C HIS A 193 -9.96 -15.17 16.86
N LYS A 194 -10.76 -15.13 17.93
CA LYS A 194 -10.34 -15.64 19.23
C LYS A 194 -9.91 -17.11 19.16
N GLN A 195 -10.75 -17.97 18.58
CA GLN A 195 -10.46 -19.40 18.49
C GLN A 195 -9.24 -19.71 17.61
N ALA A 196 -9.03 -18.91 16.57
CA ALA A 196 -7.90 -19.06 15.66
C ALA A 196 -6.58 -18.60 16.30
N GLU A 197 -6.57 -17.51 17.08
CA GLU A 197 -5.40 -17.08 17.83
C GLU A 197 -5.04 -18.08 18.94
N ASP A 198 -6.04 -18.58 19.67
CA ASP A 198 -5.87 -19.64 20.67
C ASP A 198 -5.26 -20.90 20.01
N ALA A 199 -5.71 -21.26 18.80
CA ALA A 199 -5.17 -22.38 18.03
C ALA A 199 -3.77 -22.13 17.44
N ALA A 200 -3.45 -20.89 17.06
CA ALA A 200 -2.15 -20.53 16.52
C ALA A 200 -1.09 -20.32 17.62
N GLY A 201 -1.50 -20.13 18.88
CA GLY A 201 -0.63 -19.78 19.99
C GLY A 201 -0.01 -18.37 19.87
N ARG A 202 -0.61 -17.50 19.04
CA ARG A 202 -0.12 -16.15 18.74
C ARG A 202 -1.22 -15.28 18.12
N PRO A 203 -1.08 -13.95 18.14
CA PRO A 203 -1.88 -13.08 17.30
C PRO A 203 -1.74 -13.46 15.81
N VAL A 204 -2.86 -13.48 15.11
CA VAL A 204 -2.92 -13.82 13.68
C VAL A 204 -3.29 -12.57 12.90
N CYS A 205 -2.53 -12.27 11.86
CA CYS A 205 -2.90 -11.20 10.94
C CYS A 205 -3.95 -11.70 9.96
N TRP A 206 -5.03 -10.94 9.81
CA TRP A 206 -6.15 -11.23 8.92
C TRP A 206 -6.26 -10.17 7.84
N SER A 207 -6.45 -10.60 6.59
CA SER A 207 -6.93 -9.70 5.54
C SER A 207 -8.22 -10.20 4.91
N CYS A 208 -8.90 -9.28 4.23
CA CYS A 208 -10.10 -9.59 3.47
C CYS A 208 -10.07 -8.97 2.08
N ASN A 209 -10.74 -9.62 1.13
CA ASN A 209 -11.02 -9.00 -0.16
C ASN A 209 -12.06 -7.87 -0.02
N LEU A 210 -11.71 -6.66 -0.42
CA LEU A 210 -12.56 -5.48 -0.39
C LEU A 210 -13.34 -5.28 -1.69
N ALA A 211 -13.26 -6.18 -2.67
CA ALA A 211 -14.02 -6.07 -3.93
C ALA A 211 -15.54 -5.87 -3.71
N TRP A 212 -16.04 -6.31 -2.56
CA TRP A 212 -17.44 -6.23 -2.15
C TRP A 212 -17.78 -4.98 -1.32
N ASN A 213 -16.77 -4.18 -0.97
CA ASN A 213 -16.98 -2.88 -0.36
C ASN A 213 -17.07 -1.80 -1.44
N GLN A 214 -17.80 -0.73 -1.12
CA GLN A 214 -18.00 0.39 -2.03
C GLN A 214 -16.64 0.96 -2.48
N GLY A 215 -16.33 0.76 -3.76
CA GLY A 215 -15.09 1.25 -4.39
C GLY A 215 -13.81 0.54 -3.97
N GLY A 216 -13.85 -0.68 -3.42
CA GLY A 216 -12.62 -1.40 -3.05
C GLY A 216 -11.84 -0.75 -1.90
N ARG A 217 -12.57 -0.17 -0.93
CA ARG A 217 -12.04 0.57 0.24
C ARG A 217 -12.63 0.01 1.54
N PHE A 218 -12.10 0.42 2.69
CA PHE A 218 -12.60 -0.07 3.99
C PHE A 218 -13.97 0.49 4.38
N GLY A 219 -14.26 1.74 4.04
CA GLY A 219 -15.52 2.40 4.40
C GLY A 219 -16.77 1.90 3.67
N GLY A 220 -17.92 2.43 4.11
CA GLY A 220 -19.23 2.13 3.54
C GLY A 220 -19.94 1.00 4.26
N LYS A 221 -20.93 0.39 3.58
CA LYS A 221 -21.83 -0.62 4.19
C LYS A 221 -21.10 -1.87 4.73
N GLY A 222 -19.94 -2.22 4.15
CA GLY A 222 -19.15 -3.37 4.60
C GLY A 222 -18.26 -3.13 5.82
N GLU A 223 -18.24 -1.91 6.38
CA GLU A 223 -17.39 -1.57 7.53
C GLU A 223 -17.62 -2.46 8.76
N VAL A 224 -18.87 -2.90 8.98
CA VAL A 224 -19.24 -3.81 10.07
C VAL A 224 -18.42 -5.11 10.02
N ILE A 225 -18.06 -5.55 8.82
CA ILE A 225 -17.25 -6.76 8.61
C ILE A 225 -15.78 -6.40 8.56
N THR A 226 -15.42 -5.38 7.78
CA THR A 226 -14.00 -5.06 7.55
C THR A 226 -13.29 -4.50 8.78
N LYS A 227 -14.02 -4.11 9.83
CA LYS A 227 -13.43 -3.77 11.14
C LYS A 227 -12.61 -4.92 11.74
N HIS A 228 -12.99 -6.18 11.48
CA HIS A 228 -12.32 -7.38 12.02
C HIS A 228 -10.95 -7.64 11.43
N PHE A 229 -10.68 -7.17 10.21
CA PHE A 229 -9.47 -7.52 9.46
C PHE A 229 -8.39 -6.46 9.64
N ASP A 230 -7.13 -6.88 9.73
CA ASP A 230 -5.99 -5.98 9.87
C ASP A 230 -5.74 -5.18 8.59
N TYR A 231 -5.84 -5.83 7.43
CA TYR A 231 -5.64 -5.16 6.15
C TYR A 231 -6.60 -5.64 5.06
N GLY A 232 -6.69 -4.87 3.99
CA GLY A 232 -7.56 -5.15 2.86
C GLY A 232 -6.72 -5.61 1.68
N MET A 233 -7.30 -6.49 0.89
CA MET A 233 -6.82 -6.79 -0.46
C MET A 233 -7.95 -6.44 -1.41
N SER A 234 -7.71 -5.89 -2.60
CA SER A 234 -8.82 -5.60 -3.50
C SER A 234 -8.40 -5.67 -4.95
N GLU A 235 -9.35 -6.08 -5.77
CA GLU A 235 -9.26 -5.93 -7.21
C GLU A 235 -9.60 -4.48 -7.60
N VAL A 236 -8.90 -3.97 -8.61
CA VAL A 236 -9.17 -2.67 -9.24
C VAL A 236 -9.36 -2.83 -10.74
N TRP A 237 -10.08 -1.88 -11.33
CA TRP A 237 -10.38 -1.83 -12.76
C TRP A 237 -9.67 -0.66 -13.43
N ALA A 238 -9.36 -0.79 -14.72
CA ALA A 238 -8.61 0.23 -15.48
C ALA A 238 -9.30 1.60 -15.48
N ASN A 239 -10.63 1.62 -15.49
CA ASN A 239 -11.44 2.85 -15.46
C ASN A 239 -11.57 3.48 -14.05
N SER A 240 -11.28 2.74 -12.98
CA SER A 240 -11.43 3.22 -11.60
C SER A 240 -10.11 3.65 -10.96
N ILE A 241 -8.96 3.20 -11.49
CA ILE A 241 -7.65 3.49 -10.88
C ILE A 241 -7.02 4.76 -11.46
N ASP A 242 -6.89 5.78 -10.61
CA ASP A 242 -6.15 7.01 -10.87
C ASP A 242 -5.43 7.50 -9.60
N ALA A 243 -4.70 8.62 -9.71
CA ALA A 243 -3.96 9.23 -8.60
C ALA A 243 -4.84 9.54 -7.39
N ARG A 244 -6.06 10.05 -7.63
CA ARG A 244 -6.99 10.46 -6.59
C ARG A 244 -7.58 9.25 -5.90
N PHE A 245 -7.98 8.24 -6.67
CA PHE A 245 -8.51 7.01 -6.14
C PHE A 245 -7.55 6.38 -5.12
N LEU A 246 -6.28 6.25 -5.50
CA LEU A 246 -5.25 5.64 -4.66
C LEU A 246 -4.93 6.49 -3.44
N TRP A 247 -4.83 7.82 -3.58
CA TRP A 247 -4.59 8.71 -2.45
C TRP A 247 -5.74 8.68 -1.42
N GLU A 248 -6.99 8.70 -1.88
CA GLU A 248 -8.15 8.61 -1.00
C GLU A 248 -8.24 7.25 -0.29
N ALA A 249 -7.94 6.16 -1.01
CA ALA A 249 -7.89 4.82 -0.42
C ALA A 249 -6.79 4.72 0.65
N ALA A 250 -5.59 5.24 0.37
CA ALA A 250 -4.49 5.29 1.33
C ALA A 250 -4.85 6.12 2.56
N ARG A 251 -5.48 7.28 2.37
CA ARG A 251 -5.91 8.14 3.47
C ARG A 251 -6.98 7.48 4.34
N ASP A 252 -7.97 6.80 3.74
CA ASP A 252 -8.97 6.05 4.50
C ASP A 252 -8.34 4.91 5.29
N ALA A 253 -7.43 4.14 4.67
CA ALA A 253 -6.70 3.06 5.34
C ALA A 253 -5.88 3.58 6.53
N ARG A 254 -5.10 4.67 6.35
CA ARG A 254 -4.31 5.28 7.43
C ARG A 254 -5.17 5.79 8.58
N ARG A 255 -6.29 6.47 8.29
CA ARG A 255 -7.24 6.95 9.32
C ARG A 255 -7.75 5.80 10.19
N ARG A 256 -7.85 4.60 9.62
CA ARG A 256 -8.32 3.38 10.29
C ARG A 256 -7.19 2.54 10.89
N GLY A 257 -5.92 2.95 10.73
CA GLY A 257 -4.77 2.16 11.16
C GLY A 257 -4.63 0.84 10.40
N LYS A 258 -5.00 0.81 9.11
CA LYS A 258 -4.99 -0.39 8.26
C LYS A 258 -4.12 -0.19 7.02
N ALA A 259 -3.86 -1.28 6.29
CA ALA A 259 -3.20 -1.27 4.99
C ALA A 259 -4.14 -1.79 3.89
N ILE A 260 -3.83 -1.49 2.63
CA ILE A 260 -4.51 -2.08 1.46
C ILE A 260 -3.46 -2.54 0.44
N ALA A 261 -3.63 -3.77 -0.05
CA ALA A 261 -2.94 -4.32 -1.21
C ALA A 261 -3.90 -4.40 -2.40
N TYR A 262 -3.56 -3.78 -3.52
CA TYR A 262 -4.37 -3.83 -4.74
C TYR A 262 -3.84 -4.84 -5.75
N THR A 263 -4.71 -5.42 -6.56
CA THR A 263 -4.39 -6.22 -7.75
C THR A 263 -5.33 -5.84 -8.89
N GLY A 264 -5.01 -6.16 -10.13
CA GLY A 264 -5.98 -6.02 -11.21
C GLY A 264 -7.11 -7.06 -11.09
N GLY A 265 -8.36 -6.63 -11.27
CA GLY A 265 -9.51 -7.54 -11.46
C GLY A 265 -9.64 -8.08 -12.89
N HIS A 266 -8.81 -7.55 -13.80
CA HIS A 266 -8.61 -7.98 -15.18
C HIS A 266 -7.21 -7.55 -15.64
N ASP A 267 -6.85 -7.85 -16.88
CA ASP A 267 -5.62 -7.33 -17.47
C ASP A 267 -5.73 -5.81 -17.70
N LEU A 268 -5.02 -5.02 -16.88
CA LEU A 268 -4.99 -3.57 -17.00
C LEU A 268 -4.12 -3.10 -18.19
N GLY A 269 -3.33 -3.99 -18.78
CA GLY A 269 -2.26 -3.67 -19.71
C GLY A 269 -1.02 -3.09 -19.00
N ILE A 270 0.15 -3.21 -19.64
CA ILE A 270 1.43 -2.80 -19.04
C ILE A 270 1.47 -1.32 -18.64
N PRO A 271 1.08 -0.34 -19.49
CA PRO A 271 1.19 1.08 -19.12
C PRO A 271 0.38 1.44 -17.85
N LYS A 272 -0.87 0.96 -17.77
CA LYS A 272 -1.75 1.23 -16.62
C LYS A 272 -1.30 0.47 -15.37
N THR A 273 -0.80 -0.76 -15.53
CA THR A 273 -0.23 -1.55 -14.43
C THR A 273 0.99 -0.84 -13.82
N ARG A 274 1.89 -0.29 -14.64
CA ARG A 274 3.04 0.49 -14.15
C ARG A 274 2.61 1.70 -13.33
N LEU A 275 1.59 2.43 -13.79
CA LEU A 275 0.99 3.54 -13.04
C LEU A 275 0.34 3.09 -11.73
N ALA A 276 -0.37 1.95 -11.75
CA ALA A 276 -0.98 1.38 -10.56
C ALA A 276 0.05 1.01 -9.49
N ILE A 277 1.14 0.36 -9.89
CA ILE A 277 2.28 0.04 -9.01
C ILE A 277 2.85 1.34 -8.44
N ALA A 278 3.30 2.27 -9.28
CA ALA A 278 3.89 3.52 -8.84
C ALA A 278 2.97 4.32 -7.89
N GLY A 279 1.69 4.46 -8.24
CA GLY A 279 0.71 5.17 -7.44
C GLY A 279 0.44 4.53 -6.09
N CYS A 280 0.40 3.18 -6.02
CA CYS A 280 0.21 2.47 -4.76
C CYS A 280 1.39 2.75 -3.82
N TYR A 281 2.62 2.51 -4.27
CA TYR A 281 3.80 2.69 -3.41
C TYR A 281 4.05 4.16 -3.05
N ALA A 282 3.76 5.11 -3.96
CA ALA A 282 3.84 6.54 -3.69
C ALA A 282 2.89 6.97 -2.55
N THR A 283 1.69 6.39 -2.48
CA THR A 283 0.67 6.69 -1.45
C THR A 283 0.79 5.82 -0.21
N GLY A 284 1.71 4.85 -0.22
CA GLY A 284 1.98 3.92 0.88
C GLY A 284 1.12 2.64 0.85
N LEU A 285 0.35 2.41 -0.19
CA LEU A 285 -0.32 1.14 -0.49
C LEU A 285 0.66 0.14 -1.13
N THR A 286 0.22 -1.09 -1.38
CA THR A 286 0.97 -2.05 -2.21
C THR A 286 0.15 -2.45 -3.43
N PHE A 287 0.84 -2.79 -4.52
CA PHE A 287 0.23 -3.44 -5.68
C PHE A 287 0.84 -4.84 -5.84
N ILE A 288 -0.01 -5.85 -5.90
CA ILE A 288 0.36 -7.25 -6.01
C ILE A 288 0.87 -7.48 -7.44
N VAL A 289 1.98 -8.21 -7.56
CA VAL A 289 2.56 -8.61 -8.83
C VAL A 289 1.47 -9.31 -9.67
N PRO A 290 1.19 -8.83 -10.89
CA PRO A 290 0.18 -9.41 -11.78
C PRO A 290 0.70 -10.67 -12.46
N TRP A 291 1.07 -11.65 -11.65
CA TRP A 291 1.50 -12.97 -12.05
C TRP A 291 0.54 -13.98 -11.46
N ASP A 292 -0.03 -14.84 -12.32
CA ASP A 292 -1.20 -15.65 -12.01
C ASP A 292 -2.39 -14.83 -11.46
N GLN A 293 -2.57 -13.60 -11.96
CA GLN A 293 -3.66 -12.71 -11.57
C GLN A 293 -4.97 -13.15 -12.25
N PHE A 294 -6.09 -12.90 -11.57
CA PHE A 294 -7.42 -13.21 -12.08
C PHE A 294 -7.75 -12.31 -13.26
N GLY A 295 -8.17 -12.90 -14.38
CA GLY A 295 -8.50 -12.16 -15.59
C GLY A 295 -9.97 -11.79 -15.71
N GLY A 296 -10.81 -12.23 -14.76
CA GLY A 296 -12.25 -12.29 -14.89
C GLY A 296 -12.76 -13.72 -15.12
N ILE A 297 -14.08 -13.90 -14.97
CA ILE A 297 -14.76 -15.16 -15.27
C ILE A 297 -14.58 -15.46 -16.75
N ASP A 298 -14.18 -16.70 -17.06
CA ASP A 298 -13.92 -17.20 -18.42
C ASP A 298 -12.84 -16.44 -19.21
N LYS A 299 -12.00 -15.67 -18.52
CA LYS A 299 -10.84 -14.98 -19.12
C LYS A 299 -9.54 -15.68 -18.72
N LYS A 300 -8.53 -15.53 -19.60
CA LYS A 300 -7.18 -16.03 -19.31
C LYS A 300 -6.61 -15.30 -18.10
N ARG A 301 -5.86 -16.04 -17.28
CA ARG A 301 -5.06 -15.49 -16.19
C ARG A 301 -3.95 -14.60 -16.76
N VAL A 302 -3.56 -13.58 -16.00
CA VAL A 302 -2.47 -12.67 -16.40
C VAL A 302 -1.16 -13.14 -15.78
N PHE A 303 -0.13 -13.30 -16.61
CA PHE A 303 1.23 -13.67 -16.22
C PHE A 303 2.20 -12.63 -16.76
N ALA A 304 2.35 -11.52 -16.05
CA ALA A 304 3.28 -10.47 -16.45
C ALA A 304 4.71 -10.98 -16.52
N LYS A 305 5.50 -10.40 -17.43
CA LYS A 305 6.91 -10.76 -17.60
C LYS A 305 7.78 -9.83 -16.76
N PRO A 306 8.91 -10.32 -16.20
CA PRO A 306 9.83 -9.48 -15.43
C PRO A 306 10.29 -8.23 -16.19
N LYS A 307 10.61 -8.36 -17.48
CA LYS A 307 11.02 -7.23 -18.33
C LYS A 307 10.03 -6.06 -18.40
N ASP A 308 8.76 -6.30 -18.09
CA ASP A 308 7.71 -5.28 -18.21
C ASP A 308 7.50 -4.51 -16.90
N LEU A 309 7.79 -5.12 -15.73
CA LEU A 309 7.39 -4.58 -14.42
C LEU A 309 8.42 -4.76 -13.29
N ALA A 310 9.41 -5.66 -13.41
CA ALA A 310 10.32 -5.98 -12.30
C ALA A 310 11.26 -4.83 -11.96
N ASP A 311 11.52 -3.91 -12.90
CA ASP A 311 12.25 -2.66 -12.63
C ASP A 311 11.60 -1.84 -11.50
N LEU A 312 10.26 -1.76 -11.48
CA LEU A 312 9.53 -1.04 -10.43
C LEU A 312 9.63 -1.75 -9.08
N TYR A 313 9.51 -3.08 -9.06
CA TYR A 313 9.62 -3.86 -7.82
C TYR A 313 11.05 -3.88 -7.27
N GLY A 314 12.06 -3.99 -8.14
CA GLY A 314 13.46 -3.84 -7.75
C GLY A 314 13.73 -2.44 -7.18
N PHE A 315 13.19 -1.40 -7.80
CA PHE A 315 13.29 -0.03 -7.30
C PHE A 315 12.65 0.14 -5.91
N ILE A 316 11.47 -0.44 -5.67
CA ILE A 316 10.80 -0.45 -4.35
C ILE A 316 11.71 -1.03 -3.27
N ARG A 317 12.35 -2.17 -3.57
CA ARG A 317 13.31 -2.80 -2.64
C ARG A 317 14.55 -1.93 -2.43
N ALA A 318 15.06 -1.31 -3.49
CA ALA A 318 16.22 -0.42 -3.44
C ALA A 318 15.97 0.87 -2.63
N VAL A 319 14.74 1.39 -2.61
CA VAL A 319 14.38 2.61 -1.87
C VAL A 319 13.64 2.36 -0.56
N ALA A 320 13.59 1.11 -0.09
CA ALA A 320 12.87 0.73 1.14
C ALA A 320 13.16 1.64 2.35
N PRO A 321 14.40 2.10 2.64
CA PRO A 321 14.68 2.99 3.76
C PRO A 321 14.03 4.38 3.65
N LEU A 322 13.62 4.79 2.44
CA LEU A 322 12.89 6.04 2.17
C LEU A 322 11.37 5.84 2.10
N LEU A 323 10.89 4.61 2.30
CA LEU A 323 9.48 4.25 2.37
C LEU A 323 9.06 3.91 3.81
N GLU A 324 9.91 3.19 4.54
CA GLU A 324 9.63 2.71 5.89
C GLU A 324 9.74 3.83 6.93
N GLY A 325 8.69 4.00 7.75
CA GLY A 325 8.61 5.04 8.77
C GLY A 325 8.36 6.45 8.24
N TYR A 326 8.19 6.61 6.92
CA TYR A 326 7.84 7.88 6.28
C TYR A 326 6.34 8.01 6.13
N GLU A 327 5.77 9.09 6.65
CA GLU A 327 4.33 9.34 6.66
C GLU A 327 3.95 10.51 5.74
N GLU A 328 2.76 10.46 5.16
CA GLU A 328 2.26 11.52 4.27
C GLU A 328 2.07 12.84 5.05
N ALA A 329 2.78 13.88 4.61
CA ALA A 329 2.65 15.25 5.10
C ALA A 329 1.75 16.12 4.21
N SER A 330 1.78 15.88 2.90
CA SER A 330 0.99 16.63 1.92
C SER A 330 0.86 15.85 0.61
N ALA A 331 -0.19 16.13 -0.15
CA ALA A 331 -0.37 15.61 -1.50
C ALA A 331 -0.90 16.70 -2.45
N VAL A 332 -0.34 16.77 -3.66
CA VAL A 332 -0.91 17.54 -4.78
C VAL A 332 -1.25 16.53 -5.88
N LEU A 333 -2.51 16.52 -6.29
CA LEU A 333 -3.03 15.55 -7.26
C LEU A 333 -3.44 16.28 -8.54
N PRO A 334 -3.40 15.61 -9.70
CA PRO A 334 -3.94 16.16 -10.93
C PRO A 334 -5.39 16.62 -10.79
N ARG A 335 -5.77 17.65 -11.55
CA ARG A 335 -7.17 18.14 -11.68
C ARG A 335 -7.80 18.51 -10.32
N ARG A 336 -7.06 19.23 -9.48
CA ARG A 336 -7.52 19.73 -8.16
C ARG A 336 -7.83 21.22 -8.22
N ASP A 337 -8.72 21.65 -7.32
CA ASP A 337 -8.93 23.05 -6.92
C ASP A 337 -7.61 23.76 -6.62
N GLU A 338 -7.31 24.80 -7.39
CA GLU A 338 -6.05 25.55 -7.40
C GLU A 338 -5.73 26.16 -6.03
N THR A 339 -6.75 26.52 -5.25
CA THR A 339 -6.59 27.16 -3.94
C THR A 339 -5.82 26.28 -2.94
N LYS A 340 -6.10 24.97 -2.91
CA LYS A 340 -5.38 24.00 -2.06
C LYS A 340 -3.98 23.69 -2.58
N ALA A 341 -3.73 23.87 -3.88
CA ALA A 341 -2.40 23.69 -4.47
C ALA A 341 -1.45 24.84 -4.08
N GLN A 342 -1.99 26.06 -3.90
CA GLN A 342 -1.19 27.22 -3.48
C GLN A 342 -0.61 27.06 -2.06
N ALA A 343 -1.31 26.41 -1.13
CA ALA A 343 -0.79 26.21 0.24
C ALA A 343 0.16 24.99 0.39
N ALA A 344 0.40 24.23 -0.69
CA ALA A 344 1.21 23.02 -0.64
C ALA A 344 2.72 23.32 -0.51
N PRO A 345 3.47 22.55 0.27
CA PRO A 345 4.91 22.73 0.46
C PRO A 345 5.74 22.28 -0.77
N VAL A 346 5.09 21.64 -1.74
CA VAL A 346 5.65 21.31 -3.05
C VAL A 346 4.69 21.80 -4.12
N ARG A 347 5.23 22.47 -5.14
CA ARG A 347 4.45 22.93 -6.30
C ARG A 347 5.10 22.47 -7.60
N ILE A 348 4.27 22.12 -8.58
CA ILE A 348 4.71 21.74 -9.92
C ILE A 348 4.49 22.91 -10.88
N ARG A 349 5.47 23.18 -11.75
CA ARG A 349 5.33 24.12 -12.88
C ARG A 349 5.70 23.42 -14.18
N GLY A 350 4.89 23.63 -15.22
CA GLY A 350 5.05 22.96 -16.51
C GLY A 350 4.67 21.47 -16.46
N GLY A 351 5.28 20.66 -17.32
CA GLY A 351 5.02 19.22 -17.38
C GLY A 351 3.78 18.83 -18.17
N SER A 352 3.26 17.65 -17.83
CA SER A 352 2.09 17.05 -18.47
C SER A 352 0.75 17.54 -17.90
N GLY A 353 0.76 18.20 -16.74
CA GLY A 353 -0.44 18.52 -15.96
C GLY A 353 -1.01 17.32 -15.17
N GLU A 354 -0.42 16.14 -15.28
CA GLU A 354 -0.91 14.89 -14.68
C GLU A 354 0.08 14.31 -13.64
N VAL A 355 0.97 15.13 -13.11
CA VAL A 355 1.91 14.73 -12.06
C VAL A 355 1.23 14.76 -10.69
N ALA A 356 1.16 13.61 -10.02
CA ALA A 356 0.82 13.51 -8.62
C ALA A 356 2.09 13.63 -7.76
N THR A 357 2.03 14.45 -6.71
CA THR A 357 3.10 14.60 -5.72
C THR A 357 2.61 14.16 -4.34
N ILE A 358 3.35 13.27 -3.70
CA ILE A 358 3.11 12.85 -2.30
C ILE A 358 4.35 13.18 -1.49
N VAL A 359 4.25 14.16 -0.60
CA VAL A 359 5.31 14.58 0.31
C VAL A 359 5.24 13.71 1.54
N ARG A 360 6.33 13.04 1.87
CA ARG A 360 6.47 12.18 3.04
C ARG A 360 7.65 12.63 3.90
N VAL A 361 7.47 12.53 5.21
CA VAL A 361 8.47 12.88 6.20
C VAL A 361 8.53 11.79 7.27
N LYS A 362 9.66 11.67 7.95
CA LYS A 362 9.75 10.79 9.11
C LYS A 362 9.30 11.57 10.36
N PRO A 363 8.19 11.18 11.01
CA PRO A 363 7.66 11.92 12.16
C PRO A 363 8.69 12.13 13.27
N GLY A 364 8.81 13.36 13.76
CA GLY A 364 9.73 13.75 14.84
C GLY A 364 11.22 13.79 14.49
N ASP A 365 11.61 13.40 13.26
CA ASP A 365 13.01 13.37 12.83
C ASP A 365 13.30 14.57 11.93
N ARG A 366 13.86 15.64 12.51
CA ARG A 366 14.24 16.88 11.80
C ARG A 366 15.49 16.73 10.93
N THR A 367 16.21 15.61 11.07
CA THR A 367 17.46 15.34 10.34
C THR A 367 17.25 14.40 9.16
N ALA A 368 16.18 13.61 9.18
CA ALA A 368 15.77 12.78 8.07
C ALA A 368 15.47 13.61 6.81
N PRO A 369 15.74 13.07 5.60
CA PRO A 369 15.34 13.73 4.37
C PRO A 369 13.82 13.93 4.30
N VAL A 370 13.38 14.96 3.58
CA VAL A 370 11.99 15.01 3.07
C VAL A 370 11.96 14.22 1.76
N VAL A 371 10.99 13.32 1.64
CA VAL A 371 10.83 12.46 0.47
C VAL A 371 9.62 12.93 -0.34
N VAL A 372 9.81 13.27 -1.61
CA VAL A 372 8.70 13.64 -2.51
C VAL A 372 8.54 12.58 -3.57
N GLN A 373 7.43 11.84 -3.52
CA GLN A 373 7.04 10.87 -4.53
C GLN A 373 6.44 11.60 -5.72
N LEU A 374 6.91 11.33 -6.93
CA LEU A 374 6.44 11.94 -8.18
C LEU A 374 5.95 10.87 -9.13
N VAL A 375 4.66 10.86 -9.46
CA VAL A 375 4.07 9.91 -10.43
C VAL A 375 3.38 10.71 -11.54
N ASP A 376 3.87 10.60 -12.78
CA ASP A 376 3.25 11.24 -13.94
C ASP A 376 2.23 10.29 -14.57
N TRP A 377 0.94 10.64 -14.46
CA TRP A 377 -0.17 9.84 -14.97
C TRP A 377 -0.49 10.09 -16.45
N ALA A 378 0.23 10.98 -17.11
CA ALA A 378 0.05 11.21 -18.53
C ALA A 378 0.54 10.04 -19.38
N ALA A 379 -0.16 9.78 -20.49
CA ALA A 379 0.30 8.84 -21.51
C ALA A 379 1.63 9.27 -22.16
N LYS A 380 1.94 10.57 -22.14
CA LYS A 380 3.18 11.17 -22.67
C LYS A 380 3.78 12.13 -21.63
N PRO A 381 4.55 11.61 -20.65
CA PRO A 381 5.21 12.42 -19.63
C PRO A 381 6.11 13.50 -20.23
N LYS A 382 6.19 14.66 -19.58
CA LYS A 382 7.03 15.80 -20.02
C LYS A 382 7.91 16.27 -18.86
N PRO A 383 9.10 16.84 -19.11
CA PRO A 383 9.89 17.47 -18.05
C PRO A 383 9.11 18.60 -17.37
N PHE A 384 9.36 18.80 -16.08
CA PHE A 384 8.69 19.83 -15.25
C PHE A 384 9.61 20.38 -14.18
N GLU A 385 9.18 21.42 -13.49
CA GLU A 385 9.87 22.00 -12.36
C GLU A 385 9.14 21.68 -11.05
N VAL A 386 9.92 21.42 -10.00
CA VAL A 386 9.42 21.20 -8.64
C VAL A 386 9.96 22.32 -7.75
N ARG A 387 9.05 23.09 -7.15
CA ARG A 387 9.35 24.15 -6.20
C ARG A 387 9.17 23.66 -4.79
N LEU A 388 10.11 23.99 -3.90
CA LEU A 388 10.26 23.42 -2.57
C LEU A 388 10.12 24.47 -1.46
N ASP A 389 9.21 24.26 -0.51
CA ASP A 389 9.05 25.11 0.67
C ASP A 389 10.06 24.73 1.76
N THR A 390 11.31 25.16 1.62
CA THR A 390 12.35 24.81 2.60
C THR A 390 12.08 25.40 3.98
N LYS A 391 11.21 26.42 4.11
CA LYS A 391 10.77 26.92 5.42
C LYS A 391 10.01 25.85 6.20
N ARG A 392 9.14 25.10 5.52
CA ARG A 392 8.35 24.00 6.13
C ARG A 392 9.10 22.68 6.22
N PHE A 393 10.16 22.50 5.43
CA PHE A 393 11.01 21.30 5.50
C PHE A 393 12.10 21.41 6.56
N PHE A 394 12.85 22.50 6.53
CA PHE A 394 14.10 22.65 7.29
C PHE A 394 14.35 24.10 7.76
N ASN A 395 13.29 24.85 8.10
CA ASN A 395 13.39 26.24 8.60
C ASN A 395 14.15 27.18 7.66
N GLY A 396 14.02 26.97 6.35
CA GLY A 396 14.57 27.85 5.32
C GLY A 396 16.02 27.55 4.97
N LYS A 397 16.64 26.53 5.56
CA LYS A 397 17.99 26.08 5.19
C LYS A 397 18.07 25.75 3.70
N ALA A 398 19.24 26.01 3.12
CA ALA A 398 19.56 25.52 1.78
C ALA A 398 19.48 23.99 1.76
N VAL A 399 19.15 23.42 0.60
CA VAL A 399 18.94 21.97 0.46
C VAL A 399 19.79 21.38 -0.65
N THR A 400 20.09 20.10 -0.51
CA THR A 400 20.56 19.23 -1.57
C THR A 400 19.42 18.33 -2.00
N VAL A 401 19.21 18.20 -3.30
CA VAL A 401 18.13 17.41 -3.88
C VAL A 401 18.73 16.32 -4.76
N LYS A 402 18.38 15.07 -4.49
CA LYS A 402 18.66 13.93 -5.36
C LYS A 402 17.36 13.42 -5.96
N ILE A 403 17.38 13.02 -7.22
CA ILE A 403 16.31 12.24 -7.83
C ILE A 403 16.74 10.78 -7.89
N LEU A 404 15.82 9.90 -7.45
CA LEU A 404 15.96 8.46 -7.51
C LEU A 404 14.93 7.92 -8.51
N THR A 405 15.37 7.12 -9.47
CA THR A 405 14.50 6.52 -10.50
C THR A 405 14.76 5.02 -10.67
N PRO A 406 13.75 4.24 -11.08
CA PRO A 406 13.97 2.84 -11.46
C PRO A 406 14.99 2.73 -12.60
N VAL A 407 15.91 1.77 -12.50
CA VAL A 407 16.77 1.38 -13.63
C VAL A 407 15.97 0.43 -14.53
N ALA A 408 16.17 0.54 -15.85
CA ALA A 408 15.53 -0.38 -16.78
C ALA A 408 15.88 -1.85 -16.44
N TYR A 409 14.93 -2.77 -16.65
CA TYR A 409 15.14 -4.17 -16.31
C TYR A 409 16.33 -4.76 -17.05
N ASP A 410 17.28 -5.30 -16.28
CA ASP A 410 18.38 -6.15 -16.74
C ASP A 410 18.34 -7.47 -15.98
N ALA A 411 18.18 -8.59 -16.68
CA ALA A 411 17.96 -9.89 -16.05
C ALA A 411 19.13 -10.30 -15.13
N LYS A 412 20.38 -9.97 -15.51
CA LYS A 412 21.57 -10.33 -14.74
C LYS A 412 21.69 -9.49 -13.48
N ALA A 413 21.50 -8.18 -13.57
CA ALA A 413 21.53 -7.27 -12.42
C ALA A 413 20.42 -7.59 -11.42
N HIS A 414 19.21 -7.89 -11.90
CA HIS A 414 18.10 -8.29 -11.04
C HIS A 414 18.37 -9.63 -10.33
N ALA A 415 18.89 -10.64 -11.05
CA ALA A 415 19.24 -11.92 -10.44
C ALA A 415 20.34 -11.76 -9.37
N ALA A 416 21.39 -10.98 -9.66
CA ALA A 416 22.47 -10.71 -8.71
C ALA A 416 21.98 -9.97 -7.46
N ALA A 417 21.08 -8.99 -7.61
CA ALA A 417 20.48 -8.28 -6.48
C ALA A 417 19.63 -9.22 -5.61
N GLU A 418 18.86 -10.12 -6.23
CA GLU A 418 18.05 -11.11 -5.49
C GLU A 418 18.92 -12.13 -4.74
N GLU A 419 20.01 -12.60 -5.34
CA GLU A 419 20.96 -13.50 -4.69
C GLU A 419 21.65 -12.83 -3.51
N ALA A 420 22.16 -11.61 -3.70
CA ALA A 420 22.78 -10.82 -2.63
C ALA A 420 21.78 -10.54 -1.49
N ALA A 421 20.51 -10.23 -1.80
CA ALA A 421 19.48 -10.02 -0.80
C ALA A 421 19.11 -11.30 -0.04
N ALA A 422 19.10 -12.45 -0.71
CA ALA A 422 18.84 -13.74 -0.08
C ALA A 422 19.96 -14.15 0.88
N ALA A 423 21.22 -13.84 0.54
CA ALA A 423 22.38 -14.09 1.42
C ALA A 423 22.36 -13.28 2.72
N MET A 424 21.57 -12.20 2.78
CA MET A 424 21.38 -11.36 3.98
C MET A 424 20.25 -11.86 4.90
N ILE A 425 19.56 -12.95 4.55
CA ILE A 425 18.43 -13.47 5.33
C ILE A 425 18.94 -14.51 6.32
N GLU A 426 18.77 -14.22 7.60
CA GLU A 426 19.00 -15.21 8.64
C GLU A 426 17.86 -16.24 8.71
N PRO A 427 18.12 -17.48 9.16
CA PRO A 427 17.08 -18.49 9.31
C PRO A 427 15.88 -18.00 10.13
N GLY A 428 14.69 -18.01 9.51
CA GLY A 428 13.44 -17.57 10.14
C GLY A 428 13.18 -16.07 10.08
N GLN A 429 14.11 -15.27 9.55
CA GLN A 429 13.91 -13.84 9.31
C GLN A 429 13.06 -13.60 8.07
N LEU A 430 12.15 -12.63 8.14
CA LEU A 430 11.44 -12.15 6.96
C LEU A 430 12.29 -11.14 6.19
N ALA A 431 12.30 -11.26 4.85
CA ALA A 431 12.87 -10.26 3.95
C ALA A 431 12.26 -8.88 4.26
N GLY A 432 13.00 -7.78 4.10
CA GLY A 432 12.58 -6.42 4.43
C GLY A 432 13.55 -5.32 4.00
N SER A 433 13.47 -4.15 4.64
CA SER A 433 14.26 -2.96 4.31
C SER A 433 15.75 -3.11 4.59
N GLN A 434 16.14 -4.05 5.46
CA GLN A 434 17.55 -4.36 5.75
C GLN A 434 18.33 -4.85 4.52
N GLN A 435 17.63 -5.36 3.50
CA GLN A 435 18.25 -5.83 2.24
C GLN A 435 18.36 -4.73 1.17
N ALA A 436 17.95 -3.50 1.46
CA ALA A 436 17.90 -2.44 0.45
C ALA A 436 19.25 -2.18 -0.23
N SER A 437 20.36 -2.39 0.48
CA SER A 437 21.72 -2.27 -0.07
C SER A 437 21.99 -3.27 -1.19
N ALA A 438 21.47 -4.51 -1.12
CA ALA A 438 21.61 -5.51 -2.18
C ALA A 438 20.92 -5.08 -3.48
N TYR A 439 19.86 -4.27 -3.38
CA TYR A 439 19.12 -3.75 -4.53
C TYR A 439 19.60 -2.38 -5.00
N ALA A 440 20.67 -1.82 -4.41
CA ALA A 440 21.11 -0.45 -4.72
C ALA A 440 21.43 -0.21 -6.21
N ALA A 441 21.87 -1.23 -6.94
CA ALA A 441 22.12 -1.16 -8.38
C ALA A 441 20.85 -1.07 -9.23
N LEU A 442 19.66 -1.37 -8.67
CA LEU A 442 18.38 -1.30 -9.37
C LEU A 442 17.70 0.07 -9.26
N ARG A 443 18.40 1.06 -8.70
CA ARG A 443 18.00 2.47 -8.69
C ARG A 443 19.11 3.34 -9.26
N GLU A 444 18.73 4.33 -10.06
CA GLU A 444 19.61 5.41 -10.44
C GLU A 444 19.47 6.55 -9.42
N THR A 445 20.57 7.19 -9.03
CA THR A 445 20.56 8.36 -8.14
C THR A 445 21.32 9.49 -8.82
N LYS A 446 20.67 10.64 -9.00
CA LYS A 446 21.26 11.83 -9.62
C LYS A 446 21.07 13.06 -8.74
N SER A 447 22.13 13.80 -8.48
CA SER A 447 22.01 15.11 -7.84
C SER A 447 21.37 16.10 -8.81
N LEU A 448 20.36 16.83 -8.36
CA LEU A 448 19.73 17.91 -9.13
C LEU A 448 20.26 19.25 -8.65
N GLY A 449 20.65 20.10 -9.60
CA GLY A 449 20.93 21.50 -9.31
C GLY A 449 19.68 22.23 -8.82
N THR A 450 19.85 23.05 -7.79
CA THR A 450 18.78 23.91 -7.25
C THR A 450 18.97 25.34 -7.76
N THR A 451 17.98 25.89 -8.44
CA THR A 451 17.88 27.32 -8.74
C THR A 451 16.86 27.97 -7.78
N VAL A 452 16.71 29.29 -7.83
CA VAL A 452 15.66 30.00 -7.08
C VAL A 452 14.68 30.61 -8.07
N SER A 453 13.38 30.34 -7.91
CA SER A 453 12.30 30.94 -8.69
C SER A 453 11.17 31.39 -7.76
N ASP A 454 10.81 32.67 -7.87
CA ASP A 454 9.94 33.44 -6.97
C ASP A 454 10.19 33.13 -5.49
N GLY A 455 11.47 33.17 -5.09
CA GLY A 455 11.91 32.96 -3.70
C GLY A 455 11.90 31.50 -3.22
N TRP A 456 11.64 30.52 -4.09
CA TRP A 456 11.61 29.10 -3.73
C TRP A 456 12.75 28.35 -4.43
N PRO A 457 13.49 27.49 -3.70
CA PRO A 457 14.35 26.51 -4.33
C PRO A 457 13.57 25.66 -5.33
N THR A 458 14.07 25.58 -6.55
CA THR A 458 13.43 24.93 -7.68
C THR A 458 14.39 23.94 -8.31
N VAL A 459 13.90 22.75 -8.63
CA VAL A 459 14.65 21.73 -9.37
C VAL A 459 13.93 21.35 -10.65
N ARG A 460 14.69 21.07 -11.70
CA ARG A 460 14.15 20.56 -12.96
C ARG A 460 14.15 19.04 -12.94
N VAL A 461 12.97 18.46 -13.15
CA VAL A 461 12.75 17.02 -13.18
C VAL A 461 12.55 16.57 -14.64
N PRO A 462 13.26 15.53 -15.12
CA PRO A 462 13.05 14.99 -16.46
C PRO A 462 11.66 14.34 -16.60
N ALA A 463 11.26 14.00 -17.82
CA ALA A 463 10.05 13.20 -18.03
C ALA A 463 10.17 11.85 -17.30
N LEU A 464 9.12 11.45 -16.58
CA LEU A 464 9.14 10.26 -15.72
C LEU A 464 8.71 8.99 -16.46
N ARG A 465 9.07 7.81 -15.92
CA ARG A 465 8.71 6.49 -16.49
C ARG A 465 8.23 5.44 -15.46
N PRO A 466 7.07 5.59 -14.80
CA PRO A 466 6.31 6.82 -14.58
C PRO A 466 6.65 7.50 -13.24
N TRP A 467 7.65 6.97 -12.50
CA TRP A 467 7.86 7.26 -11.08
C TRP A 467 9.29 7.73 -10.79
N ALA A 468 9.41 8.66 -9.84
CA ALA A 468 10.66 9.04 -9.19
C ALA A 468 10.42 9.41 -7.72
N LEU A 469 11.49 9.41 -6.92
CA LEU A 469 11.55 10.05 -5.61
C LEU A 469 12.51 11.23 -5.66
N LEU A 470 12.15 12.35 -5.04
CA LEU A 470 13.12 13.35 -4.62
C LEU A 470 13.49 13.11 -3.17
N GLU A 471 14.77 12.92 -2.91
CA GLU A 471 15.36 12.93 -1.57
C GLU A 471 15.94 14.32 -1.31
N ILE A 472 15.34 15.04 -0.38
CA ILE A 472 15.68 16.44 -0.05
C ILE A 472 16.31 16.47 1.33
N THR A 473 17.56 16.91 1.42
CA THR A 473 18.32 17.01 2.67
C THR A 473 18.75 18.45 2.93
N PRO A 474 18.81 18.90 4.20
CA PRO A 474 19.39 20.20 4.51
C PRO A 474 20.89 20.19 4.23
N ARG A 475 21.44 21.29 3.70
CA ARG A 475 22.89 21.50 3.68
C ARG A 475 23.33 21.87 5.09
N HIS A 476 24.37 21.19 5.57
CA HIS A 476 25.00 21.47 6.86
C HIS A 476 25.87 22.71 6.82
#